data_AF-A0AAW9EFC9-F1
#
_entry.id   AF-A0AAW9EFC9-F1
#
_cell.length_a   1.000
_cell.length_b   1.000
_cell.length_c   1.000
_cell.angle_alpha   90.00
_cell.angle_beta   90.00
_cell.angle_gamma   90.00
#
_symmetry.space_group_name_H-M   'P 1'
#
loop_
_entity.id
_entity.type
_entity.pdbx_description
1 polymer ?
#
loop_
_entity_poly.entity_id
_entity_poly.type
_entity_poly.pdbx_seq_one_letter_code
_entity_poly.pdbx_strand_id
1 'polypeptide(L)' 'SEIVGMLPEGNWITRAPTLRRKAILLAKVQDEAGHGLYLYSAAETLGCAREDIYQKMLDGRMKYSSIFNYPTLSWA' A
#
# COMPACT_ATOMS: atom_id res chain seq x y z
N SER A 1 -0.51 -7.39 -1.48
CA SER A 1 0.68 -6.81 -0.83
C SER A 1 0.75 -5.33 -1.07
N GLU A 2 0.74 -4.89 -2.33
CA GLU A 2 0.85 -3.48 -2.74
C GLU A 2 0.01 -2.47 -1.92
N ILE A 3 -1.31 -2.68 -1.81
CA ILE A 3 -2.18 -1.71 -1.10
C ILE A 3 -1.78 -1.55 0.38
N VAL A 4 -1.51 -2.66 1.07
CA VAL A 4 -1.08 -2.66 2.48
C VAL A 4 0.37 -2.18 2.59
N GLY A 5 1.17 -2.39 1.55
CA GLY A 5 2.55 -1.94 1.46
C GLY A 5 2.69 -0.42 1.51
N MET A 6 1.64 0.35 1.24
CA MET A 6 1.67 1.81 1.41
C MET A 6 1.63 2.26 2.88
N LEU A 7 1.08 1.45 3.80
CA LEU A 7 0.76 1.89 5.16
C LEU A 7 2.00 2.22 6.01
N PRO A 8 3.08 1.41 6.01
CA PRO A 8 4.28 1.72 6.78
C PRO A 8 4.95 3.02 6.33
N GLU A 9 5.05 3.28 5.04
CA GLU A 9 5.64 4.51 4.50
C GLU A 9 4.71 5.71 4.59
N GLY A 10 3.40 5.51 4.42
CA GLY A 10 2.37 6.55 4.57
C GLY A 10 2.44 7.21 5.96
N ASN A 11 2.67 6.40 6.98
CA ASN A 11 2.93 6.84 8.35
C ASN A 11 4.10 7.84 8.45
N TRP A 12 5.10 7.77 7.57
CA TRP A 12 6.30 8.61 7.62
C TRP A 12 6.25 9.86 6.71
N ILE A 13 5.26 10.00 5.82
CA ILE A 13 5.18 11.14 4.89
C ILE A 13 5.21 12.50 5.61
N THR A 14 4.49 12.62 6.73
CA THR A 14 4.44 13.86 7.54
C THR A 14 5.62 14.01 8.49
N ARG A 15 6.40 12.94 8.70
CA ARG A 15 7.52 12.84 9.65
C ARG A 15 8.90 12.74 8.97
N ALA A 16 8.93 12.85 7.64
CA ALA A 16 10.16 12.74 6.87
C ALA A 16 11.17 13.83 7.27
N PRO A 17 12.43 13.50 7.58
CA PRO A 17 13.38 14.45 8.16
C PRO A 17 13.93 15.47 7.16
N THR A 18 13.74 15.24 5.85
CA THR A 18 14.10 16.20 4.79
C THR A 18 13.07 16.18 3.67
N LEU A 19 12.98 17.27 2.91
CA LEU A 19 12.10 17.35 1.73
C LEU A 19 12.45 16.30 0.68
N ARG A 20 13.74 16.00 0.48
CA ARG A 20 14.19 14.94 -0.44
C ARG A 20 13.65 13.57 -0.01
N ARG A 21 13.76 13.24 1.28
CA ARG A 21 13.24 11.98 1.82
C ARG A 21 11.71 11.92 1.74
N LYS A 22 11.01 13.04 1.96
CA LYS A 22 9.56 13.15 1.75
C LYS A 22 9.16 12.85 0.31
N ALA A 23 9.87 13.43 -0.66
CA ALA A 23 9.62 13.21 -2.08
C ALA A 23 9.80 11.72 -2.46
N ILE A 24 10.82 11.06 -1.92
CA ILE A 24 11.05 9.62 -2.12
C ILE A 24 9.89 8.78 -1.56
N LEU A 25 9.42 9.08 -0.33
CA LEU A 25 8.28 8.35 0.24
C LEU A 25 6.99 8.55 -0.57
N LEU A 26 6.74 9.78 -1.03
CA LEU A 26 5.60 10.07 -1.90
C LEU A 26 5.68 9.26 -3.21
N ALA A 27 6.85 9.22 -3.84
CA ALA A 27 7.07 8.44 -5.06
C ALA A 27 6.82 6.94 -4.82
N LYS A 28 7.37 6.38 -3.73
CA LYS A 28 7.16 4.98 -3.35
C LYS A 28 5.67 4.67 -3.14
N VAL A 29 4.95 5.50 -2.38
CA VAL A 29 3.53 5.29 -2.11
C VAL A 29 2.70 5.37 -3.40
N GLN A 30 3.05 6.27 -4.32
CA GLN A 30 2.42 6.33 -5.64
C GLN A 30 2.69 5.09 -6.49
N ASP A 31 3.91 4.55 -6.45
CA ASP A 31 4.29 3.32 -7.18
C ASP A 31 3.46 2.11 -6.71
N GLU A 32 3.37 1.91 -5.39
CA GLU A 32 2.56 0.85 -4.78
C GLU A 32 1.06 1.00 -5.06
N ALA A 33 0.54 2.23 -5.05
CA ALA A 33 -0.84 2.51 -5.46
C ALA A 33 -1.07 2.12 -6.93
N GLY A 34 -0.11 2.43 -7.80
CA GLY A 34 -0.11 2.05 -9.21
C GLY A 34 -0.12 0.54 -9.41
N HIS A 35 0.75 -0.19 -8.69
CA HIS A 35 0.75 -1.65 -8.71
C HIS A 35 -0.59 -2.23 -8.20
N GLY A 36 -1.14 -1.68 -7.12
CA GLY A 36 -2.45 -2.08 -6.60
C GLY A 36 -3.57 -1.91 -7.62
N LEU A 37 -3.61 -0.77 -8.30
CA LEU A 37 -4.57 -0.50 -9.38
C LEU A 37 -4.40 -1.49 -10.54
N TYR A 38 -3.16 -1.76 -10.95
CA TYR A 38 -2.85 -2.71 -12.02
C TYR A 38 -3.34 -4.12 -11.69
N LEU A 39 -3.10 -4.59 -10.46
CA LEU A 39 -3.57 -5.90 -9.99
C LEU A 39 -5.10 -5.98 -9.90
N TYR A 40 -5.77 -4.91 -9.46
CA TYR A 40 -7.24 -4.88 -9.41
C TYR A 40 -7.84 -4.91 -10.82
N SER A 41 -7.26 -4.17 -11.76
CA SER A 41 -7.65 -4.22 -13.18
C SER A 41 -7.45 -5.62 -13.80
N ALA A 42 -6.36 -6.30 -13.44
CA ALA A 42 -6.13 -7.68 -13.87
C ALA A 42 -7.16 -8.64 -13.29
N ALA A 43 -7.52 -8.49 -12.02
CA ALA A 43 -8.54 -9.31 -11.37
C ALA A 43 -9.95 -9.11 -11.98
N GLU A 44 -10.30 -7.87 -12.35
CA GLU A 44 -11.53 -7.57 -13.09
C GLU A 44 -11.58 -8.26 -14.46
N THR A 45 -10.45 -8.26 -15.17
CA THR A 45 -10.33 -8.98 -16.46
C THR A 45 -10.56 -10.48 -16.30
N LEU A 46 -10.27 -11.04 -15.13
CA LEU A 46 -10.49 -12.44 -14.78
C LEU A 46 -11.87 -12.71 -14.16
N GLY A 47 -12.78 -11.74 -14.16
CA GLY A 47 -14.18 -11.90 -13.72
C GLY A 47 -14.43 -11.63 -12.24
N CYS A 48 -13.48 -11.05 -11.51
CA CYS A 48 -13.70 -10.63 -10.11
C CYS A 48 -14.06 -9.14 -10.04
N ALA A 49 -15.18 -8.79 -9.41
CA ALA A 49 -15.53 -7.39 -9.22
C ALA A 49 -14.52 -6.70 -8.29
N ARG A 50 -13.99 -5.53 -8.70
CA ARG A 50 -13.07 -4.73 -7.90
C ARG A 50 -13.62 -4.40 -6.51
N GLU A 51 -14.91 -4.08 -6.44
CA GLU A 51 -15.58 -3.75 -5.19
C GLU A 51 -15.53 -4.91 -4.18
N ASP A 52 -15.66 -6.16 -4.64
CA ASP A 52 -15.58 -7.33 -3.75
C ASP A 52 -14.18 -7.50 -3.16
N ILE A 53 -13.14 -7.24 -3.98
CA ILE A 53 -11.74 -7.31 -3.53
C ILE A 53 -11.45 -6.21 -2.52
N TYR A 54 -11.93 -5.00 -2.81
CA TYR A 54 -11.80 -3.85 -1.95
C TYR A 54 -12.53 -4.06 -0.61
N GLN A 55 -13.78 -4.54 -0.64
CA GLN A 55 -14.55 -4.84 0.56
C GLN A 55 -13.90 -5.97 1.39
N LYS A 56 -13.40 -7.04 0.75
CA LYS A 56 -12.63 -8.08 1.46
C LYS A 56 -11.39 -7.52 2.15
N MET A 57 -10.75 -6.50 1.58
CA MET A 57 -9.60 -5.84 2.19
C MET A 57 -10.02 -5.00 3.40
N LEU A 58 -11.08 -4.20 3.29
CA LEU A 58 -11.65 -3.44 4.41
C LEU A 58 -12.12 -4.34 5.56
N ASP A 59 -12.72 -5.48 5.23
CA ASP A 59 -13.16 -6.49 6.21
C ASP A 59 -12.01 -7.30 6.82
N GLY A 60 -10.76 -7.05 6.42
CA GLY A 60 -9.58 -7.78 6.90
C GLY A 60 -9.51 -9.24 6.44
N ARG A 61 -10.28 -9.63 5.42
CA ARG A 61 -10.31 -11.00 4.87
C ARG A 61 -9.26 -11.26 3.79
N MET A 62 -8.66 -10.19 3.24
CA MET A 62 -7.57 -10.32 2.28
C MET A 62 -6.25 -10.72 2.95
N LYS A 63 -5.57 -11.72 2.37
CA LYS A 63 -4.25 -12.13 2.82
C LYS A 63 -3.17 -11.18 2.30
N TYR A 64 -2.22 -10.84 3.15
CA TYR A 64 -1.01 -10.10 2.83
C TYR A 64 0.14 -10.59 3.73
N SER A 65 1.38 -10.25 3.37
CA SER A 65 2.54 -10.65 4.17
C SER A 65 2.53 -9.97 5.54
N SER A 66 2.75 -10.72 6.61
CA SER A 66 2.77 -10.20 7.99
C SER A 66 3.85 -9.14 8.23
N ILE A 67 4.86 -9.04 7.36
CA ILE A 67 5.92 -8.03 7.43
C ILE A 67 5.36 -6.61 7.50
N PHE A 68 4.23 -6.34 6.86
CA PHE A 68 3.60 -5.02 6.85
C PHE A 68 2.98 -4.61 8.19
N ASN A 69 2.86 -5.56 9.14
CA ASN A 69 2.38 -5.29 10.49
C ASN A 69 3.51 -4.94 11.47
N TYR A 70 4.77 -5.02 11.04
CA TYR A 70 5.89 -4.71 11.93
C TYR A 70 6.05 -3.19 12.10
N PRO A 71 6.29 -2.70 13.33
CA PRO A 71 6.37 -1.27 13.57
C PRO A 71 7.66 -0.67 12.99
N THR A 72 7.53 0.46 12.32
CA THR A 72 8.65 1.29 11.85
C THR A 72 8.87 2.47 12.81
N LEU A 73 9.48 2.21 13.97
CA LEU A 73 9.53 3.15 15.11
C LEU A 73 10.43 4.36 14.89
N SER A 74 11.50 4.22 14.12
CA SER A 74 12.47 5.28 13.85
C SER A 74 12.74 5.41 12.36
N TRP A 75 13.17 6.60 11.96
CA TRP A 75 13.82 6.78 10.67
C TRP A 75 15.23 6.18 10.77
N ALA A 76 15.50 5.06 10.11
CA ALA A 76 16.86 4.50 10.02
C ALA A 76 17.71 5.23 8.96
#